data_AF-A0A212K3V1-F1
#
_entry.id   AF-A0A212K3V1-F1
#
_cell.length_a   1.000
_cell.length_b   1.000
_cell.length_c   1.000
_cell.angle_alpha   90.00
_cell.angle_beta   90.00
_cell.angle_gamma   90.00
#
_symmetry.space_group_name_H-M   'P 1'
#
loop_
_entity.id
_entity.type
_entity.pdbx_description
1 polymer ?
#
loop_
_entity_poly.entity_id
_entity_poly.type
_entity_poly.pdbx_seq_one_letter_code
_entity_poly.pdbx_strand_id
1 'polypeptide(L)'
;MQKYEKYKVIHRISYIVFFSYLLILAVGDFDFGEYTSYIPYFIVVPFLIYCTIAISVNILIRKARAKKHLDKKKEKELRYNRKGIPTLSNI
;
A
#
# COMPACT_ATOMS: atom_id res chain seq x y z
N MET A 1 16.04 -3.41 -2.82
CA MET A 1 14.73 -3.18 -3.51
C MET A 1 13.52 -3.78 -2.79
N GLN A 2 13.67 -4.59 -1.73
CA GLN A 2 12.59 -5.40 -1.13
C GLN A 2 11.52 -4.69 -0.27
N LYS A 3 11.72 -3.45 0.20
CA LYS A 3 10.76 -2.80 1.14
C LYS A 3 9.40 -2.43 0.53
N TYR A 4 9.27 -2.39 -0.79
CA TYR A 4 8.01 -2.04 -1.49
C TYR A 4 7.13 -3.24 -1.82
N GLU A 5 7.73 -4.43 -1.84
CA GLU A 5 7.04 -5.71 -2.07
C GLU A 5 5.94 -5.91 -1.02
N LYS A 6 6.26 -5.67 0.26
CA LYS A 6 5.32 -5.89 1.38
C LYS A 6 4.02 -5.10 1.21
N TYR A 7 4.09 -3.85 0.76
CA TYR A 7 2.90 -3.01 0.54
C TYR A 7 2.08 -3.46 -0.67
N LYS A 8 2.74 -3.89 -1.75
CA LYS A 8 2.05 -4.49 -2.90
C LYS A 8 1.38 -5.81 -2.53
N VAL A 9 2.05 -6.63 -1.70
CA VAL A 9 1.53 -7.90 -1.21
C VAL A 9 0.29 -7.68 -0.35
N ILE A 10 0.31 -6.73 0.59
CA ILE A 10 -0.87 -6.39 1.40
C ILE A 10 -2.04 -5.96 0.52
N HIS A 11 -1.81 -5.07 -0.45
CA HIS A 11 -2.87 -4.65 -1.38
C HIS A 11 -3.43 -5.83 -2.19
N ARG A 12 -2.56 -6.73 -2.66
CA ARG A 12 -2.96 -7.90 -3.46
C ARG A 12 -3.76 -8.90 -2.63
N ILE A 13 -3.35 -9.15 -1.39
CA ILE A 13 -4.07 -10.02 -0.45
C ILE A 13 -5.44 -9.41 -0.12
N SER A 14 -5.51 -8.13 0.21
CA SER A 14 -6.80 -7.46 0.49
C SER A 14 -7.74 -7.49 -0.71
N TYR A 15 -7.22 -7.36 -1.93
CA TYR A 15 -8.01 -7.52 -3.14
C TYR A 15 -8.53 -8.96 -3.31
N ILE A 16 -7.67 -9.97 -3.12
CA ILE A 16 -8.07 -11.38 -3.21
C ILE A 16 -9.15 -11.68 -2.18
N VAL A 17 -8.97 -11.28 -0.91
CA VAL A 17 -9.98 -11.50 0.14
C VAL A 17 -11.30 -10.83 -0.19
N PHE A 18 -11.28 -9.58 -0.67
CA PHE A 18 -12.49 -8.87 -1.07
C PHE A 18 -13.19 -9.54 -2.27
N PHE A 19 -12.42 -9.95 -3.27
CA PHE A 19 -12.97 -10.64 -4.45
C PHE A 19 -13.55 -12.01 -4.08
N SER A 20 -12.85 -12.81 -3.27
CA SER A 20 -13.36 -14.08 -2.76
C SER A 20 -14.65 -13.91 -1.95
N TYR A 21 -14.73 -12.86 -1.14
CA TYR A 21 -15.95 -12.52 -0.41
C TYR A 21 -17.12 -12.24 -1.35
N LEU A 22 -16.92 -11.41 -2.38
CA LEU A 22 -17.94 -11.15 -3.39
C LEU A 22 -18.32 -12.41 -4.18
N LEU A 23 -17.35 -13.27 -4.49
CA LEU A 23 -17.59 -14.53 -5.19
C LEU A 23 -18.50 -15.46 -4.37
N ILE A 24 -18.20 -15.59 -3.06
CA ILE A 24 -19.04 -16.36 -2.14
C ILE A 24 -20.44 -15.76 -2.10
N LEU A 25 -20.55 -14.43 -1.94
CA LEU A 25 -21.84 -13.73 -1.91
C LEU A 25 -22.66 -13.93 -3.19
N ALA A 26 -22.00 -13.99 -4.35
CA ALA A 26 -22.66 -14.12 -5.66
C ALA A 26 -23.07 -15.57 -5.99
N VAL A 27 -22.38 -16.57 -5.46
CA VAL A 27 -22.62 -18.00 -5.76
C VAL A 27 -23.45 -18.68 -4.66
N GLY A 28 -23.44 -18.15 -3.44
CA GLY A 28 -24.21 -18.71 -2.33
C GLY A 28 -25.70 -18.37 -2.42
N ASP A 29 -26.56 -19.36 -2.18
CA ASP A 29 -27.97 -19.14 -1.87
C ASP A 29 -28.09 -18.63 -0.43
N PHE A 30 -28.01 -17.32 -0.27
CA PHE A 30 -28.21 -16.66 1.03
C PHE A 30 -29.67 -16.32 1.21
N ASP A 31 -30.30 -16.98 2.17
CA ASP A 31 -31.63 -16.59 2.63
C ASP A 31 -31.49 -15.54 3.74
N PHE A 32 -31.83 -14.30 3.42
CA PHE A 32 -31.70 -13.17 4.34
C PHE A 32 -32.93 -12.97 5.23
N GLY A 33 -34.00 -13.77 5.05
CA GLY A 33 -35.20 -13.74 5.88
C GLY A 33 -35.78 -12.33 6.09
N GLU A 34 -35.97 -11.94 7.35
CA GLU A 34 -36.48 -10.61 7.73
C GLU A 34 -35.44 -9.48 7.59
N TYR A 35 -34.16 -9.82 7.39
CA TYR A 35 -33.04 -8.88 7.32
C TYR A 35 -32.70 -8.46 5.89
N THR A 36 -33.63 -8.60 4.94
CA THR A 36 -33.46 -8.19 3.54
C THR A 36 -33.09 -6.71 3.40
N SER A 37 -33.60 -5.86 4.29
CA SER A 37 -33.23 -4.44 4.41
C SER A 37 -31.73 -4.21 4.64
N TYR A 38 -31.03 -5.21 5.18
CA TYR A 38 -29.60 -5.13 5.48
C TYR A 38 -28.69 -5.72 4.40
N ILE A 39 -29.24 -6.38 3.36
CA ILE A 39 -28.49 -6.92 2.22
C ILE A 39 -27.47 -5.92 1.64
N PRO A 40 -27.82 -4.64 1.44
CA PRO A 40 -26.86 -3.67 0.90
C PRO A 40 -25.62 -3.49 1.78
N TYR A 41 -25.74 -3.62 3.11
CA TYR A 41 -24.61 -3.46 4.02
C TYR A 41 -23.58 -4.58 3.89
N PHE A 42 -24.00 -5.80 3.50
CA PHE A 42 -23.07 -6.90 3.23
C PHE A 42 -22.14 -6.60 2.04
N ILE A 43 -22.55 -5.72 1.13
CA ILE A 43 -21.69 -5.28 0.02
C ILE A 43 -20.92 -4.00 0.40
N VAL A 44 -21.62 -3.03 0.99
CA VAL A 44 -21.06 -1.70 1.30
C VAL A 44 -19.97 -1.78 2.35
N VAL A 45 -20.14 -2.55 3.43
CA VAL A 45 -19.16 -2.61 4.53
C VAL A 45 -17.83 -3.20 4.07
N PRO A 46 -17.76 -4.37 3.41
CA PRO A 46 -16.50 -4.91 2.89
C PRO A 46 -15.86 -4.00 1.83
N PHE A 47 -16.68 -3.32 1.02
CA PHE A 47 -16.18 -2.36 0.03
C PHE A 47 -15.49 -1.15 0.69
N LEU A 48 -16.10 -0.58 1.74
CA LEU A 48 -15.49 0.51 2.51
C LEU A 48 -14.20 0.08 3.21
N ILE A 49 -14.16 -1.14 3.74
CA ILE A 49 -12.94 -1.72 4.33
C ILE A 49 -11.84 -1.83 3.27
N TYR A 50 -12.15 -2.39 2.10
CA TYR A 50 -11.21 -2.50 0.99
C TYR A 50 -10.68 -1.13 0.55
N CYS A 51 -11.56 -0.14 0.39
CA CYS A 51 -11.18 1.22 0.00
C CYS A 51 -10.22 1.85 1.02
N THR A 52 -10.53 1.73 2.31
CA THR A 52 -9.68 2.25 3.39
C THR A 52 -8.28 1.65 3.36
N ILE A 53 -8.17 0.33 3.14
CA ILE A 53 -6.87 -0.35 3.03
C ILE A 53 -6.12 0.11 1.78
N ALA A 54 -6.79 0.17 0.63
CA ALA A 54 -6.18 0.60 -0.63
C ALA A 54 -5.63 2.03 -0.55
N ILE A 55 -6.41 2.96 0.01
CA ILE A 55 -5.99 4.35 0.24
C ILE A 55 -4.78 4.40 1.18
N SER A 56 -4.84 3.70 2.31
CA SER A 56 -3.77 3.67 3.32
C SER A 56 -2.45 3.14 2.73
N VAL A 57 -2.52 2.05 1.96
CA VAL A 57 -1.37 1.48 1.27
C VAL A 57 -0.81 2.46 0.24
N ASN A 58 -1.67 3.12 -0.54
CA ASN A 58 -1.23 4.07 -1.55
C ASN A 58 -0.51 5.29 -0.93
N ILE A 59 -1.02 5.80 0.20
CA ILE A 59 -0.37 6.85 0.99
C ILE A 59 1.00 6.38 1.49
N LEU A 60 1.11 5.17 2.04
CA LEU A 60 2.39 4.62 2.51
C LEU A 60 3.39 4.46 1.37
N ILE A 61 2.97 3.98 0.20
CA ILE A 61 3.82 3.86 -0.98
C ILE A 61 4.30 5.24 -1.45
N ARG A 62 3.42 6.25 -1.45
CA ARG A 62 3.78 7.64 -1.80
C ARG A 62 4.81 8.20 -0.81
N LYS A 63 4.59 8.08 0.50
CA LYS A 63 5.55 8.49 1.54
C LYS A 63 6.89 7.77 1.39
N ALA A 64 6.88 6.45 1.14
CA ALA A 64 8.09 5.66 0.95
C ALA A 64 8.87 6.06 -0.31
N ARG A 65 8.18 6.44 -1.40
CA ARG A 65 8.82 7.01 -2.60
C ARG A 65 9.45 8.38 -2.32
N ALA A 66 8.72 9.29 -1.67
CA ALA A 66 9.21 10.61 -1.33
C ALA A 66 10.49 10.55 -0.46
N LYS A 67 10.48 9.68 0.57
CA LYS A 67 11.66 9.46 1.42
C LYS A 67 12.88 8.97 0.63
N LYS A 68 12.68 8.04 -0.31
CA LYS A 68 13.77 7.53 -1.17
C LYS A 68 14.41 8.61 -2.05
N HIS A 69 13.61 9.56 -2.55
CA HIS A 69 14.13 10.69 -3.33
C HIS A 69 14.98 11.62 -2.47
N LEU A 70 14.56 11.89 -1.23
CA LEU A 70 15.33 12.65 -0.25
C LEU A 70 16.65 11.97 0.12
N ASP A 71 16.61 10.67 0.40
CA ASP A 71 17.81 9.88 0.74
C ASP A 71 18.81 9.88 -0.43
N LYS A 72 18.34 9.71 -1.67
CA LYS A 72 19.18 9.82 -2.87
C LYS A 72 19.77 11.21 -3.08
N LYS A 73 19.02 12.27 -2.75
CA LYS A 73 19.52 13.66 -2.85
C LYS A 73 20.64 13.91 -1.83
N LYS A 74 20.45 13.47 -0.58
CA LYS A 74 21.49 13.52 0.46
C LYS A 74 22.73 12.70 0.09
N GLU A 75 22.57 11.51 -0.48
CA GLU A 75 23.72 10.70 -0.91
C GLU A 75 24.53 11.39 -2.01
N LYS A 76 23.86 12.06 -2.96
CA LYS A 76 24.51 12.84 -4.01
C LYS A 76 25.25 14.06 -3.45
N GLU A 77 24.66 14.82 -2.53
CA GLU A 77 25.32 15.94 -1.86
C GLU A 77 26.53 15.50 -1.05
N LEU A 78 26.43 14.39 -0.30
CA LEU A 78 27.56 13.83 0.44
C LEU A 78 28.70 13.38 -0.48
N ARG A 79 28.39 12.73 -1.62
CA ARG A 79 29.42 12.36 -2.61
C ARG A 79 30.06 13.57 -3.28
N TYR A 80 29.30 14.63 -3.54
CA TYR A 80 29.84 15.87 -4.09
C TYR A 80 30.79 16.55 -3.10
N ASN A 81 30.37 16.71 -1.84
CA ASN A 81 31.20 17.31 -0.79
C ASN A 81 32.50 16.49 -0.57
N ARG A 82 32.40 15.15 -0.57
CA ARG A 82 33.58 14.27 -0.44
C ARG A 82 34.56 14.34 -1.64
N LYS A 83 34.10 14.74 -2.83
CA LYS A 83 34.98 15.02 -4.00
C LYS A 83 35.58 16.41 -3.98
N GLY A 84 34.92 17.37 -3.32
CA GLY A 84 35.42 18.75 -3.16
C GLY A 84 36.44 18.92 -2.03
N ILE A 85 36.60 17.94 -1.14
CA ILE A 85 37.66 17.89 -0.14
C ILE A 85 38.81 17.08 -0.74
N PRO A 86 39.85 17.71 -1.34
CA PRO A 86 41.08 16.99 -1.64
C PRO A 86 41.59 16.43 -0.31
N THR A 87 41.97 15.15 -0.33
CA THR A 87 42.64 14.50 0.79
C THR A 87 43.87 15.32 1.18
N LEU A 88 43.77 16.10 2.26
CA LEU A 88 44.86 16.78 2.97
C LEU A 88 45.85 15.79 3.62
N SER A 89 46.05 14.63 3.00
CA SER A 89 46.95 13.57 3.42
C SER A 89 48.22 13.50 2.55
N ASN A 90 48.33 14.34 1.50
CA ASN A 90 49.47 14.38 0.58
C ASN A 90 49.98 15.82 0.34
N ILE A 91 50.12 16.63 1.40
CA ILE A 91 51.01 17.80 1.42
C ILE A 91 51.79 17.76 2.72
#